data_AF-A0A6M0GBQ7-F1
#
_entry.id   AF-A0A6M0GBQ7-F1
#
_cell.length_a   1.000
_cell.length_b   1.000
_cell.length_c   1.000
_cell.angle_alpha   90.00
_cell.angle_beta   90.00
_cell.angle_gamma   90.00
#
_symmetry.space_group_name_H-M   'P 1'
#
loop_
_entity.id
_entity.type
_entity.pdbx_description
1 polymer ?
#
loop_
_entity_poly.entity_id
_entity_poly.type
_entity_poly.pdbx_seq_one_letter_code
_entity_poly.pdbx_strand_id
1 'polypeptide(L)' 'MVQQLSSPSLPDELIYPDSDGKPLADNTTQLRYIFTIKGGLDALFKDRADVFIAADLFWYPVQLSPEQIQKLEEPQRQ' A
#
# COMPACT_ATOMS: atom_id res chain seq x y z
N MET A 1 9.78 -25.95 31.73
CA MET A 1 10.62 -25.55 30.58
C MET A 1 9.68 -25.28 29.41
N VAL A 2 9.63 -24.06 28.91
CA VAL A 2 8.81 -23.71 27.74
C VAL A 2 9.76 -23.71 26.54
N GLN A 3 9.54 -24.60 25.57
CA GLN A 3 10.28 -24.57 24.31
C GLN A 3 9.77 -23.39 23.49
N GLN A 4 10.61 -22.37 23.37
CA GLN A 4 10.39 -21.25 22.48
C GLN A 4 10.56 -21.80 21.05
N LEU A 5 9.45 -21.88 20.31
CA LEU A 5 9.49 -22.23 18.89
C LEU A 5 10.30 -21.15 18.18
N SER A 6 11.45 -21.51 17.63
CA SER A 6 12.23 -20.65 16.76
C SER A 6 11.35 -20.29 15.56
N SER A 7 10.81 -19.08 15.54
CA SER A 7 10.21 -18.51 14.35
C SER A 7 11.24 -18.63 13.23
N PRO A 8 10.90 -19.12 12.02
CA PRO A 8 11.82 -19.04 10.90
C PRO A 8 12.12 -17.55 10.72
N SER A 9 13.36 -17.14 10.96
CA SER A 9 13.80 -15.78 10.70
C SER A 9 13.69 -15.56 9.20
N LEU A 10 12.60 -14.90 8.78
CA LEU A 10 12.56 -14.23 7.49
C LEU A 10 13.84 -13.38 7.43
N PRO A 11 14.58 -13.37 6.30
CA PRO A 11 15.75 -12.51 6.15
C PRO A 11 15.32 -11.09 6.54
N ASP A 12 16.10 -10.42 7.40
CA ASP A 12 15.83 -9.10 7.99
C ASP A 12 14.69 -8.38 7.27
N GLU A 13 13.53 -8.48 7.90
CA GLU A 13 12.18 -8.18 7.44
C GLU A 13 12.15 -7.33 6.15
N LEU A 14 11.86 -7.96 5.01
CA LEU A 14 11.60 -7.29 3.75
C LEU A 14 10.28 -6.50 3.84
N ILE A 15 10.30 -5.41 4.61
CA ILE A 15 9.18 -4.51 4.86
C ILE A 15 9.05 -3.60 3.65
N TYR A 16 7.88 -3.64 3.00
CA TYR A 16 7.56 -2.69 1.95
C TYR A 16 7.07 -1.37 2.57
N PRO A 17 7.38 -0.22 1.96
CA PRO A 17 6.89 1.06 2.44
C PRO A 17 5.36 1.11 2.44
N ASP A 18 4.81 1.63 3.53
CA ASP A 18 3.38 1.92 3.72
C ASP A 18 2.98 3.33 3.25
N SER A 19 3.97 4.14 2.85
CA SER A 19 3.80 5.49 2.29
C SER A 19 4.91 5.80 1.28
N ASP A 20 4.60 6.62 0.27
CA ASP A 20 5.60 7.24 -0.63
C ASP A 20 5.99 8.65 -0.17
N GLY A 21 5.61 9.04 1.05
CA GLY A 21 5.81 10.36 1.62
C GLY A 21 4.96 11.45 0.99
N LYS A 22 4.04 11.11 0.06
CA LYS A 22 3.12 12.07 -0.55
C LYS A 22 1.77 12.03 0.13
N PRO A 23 1.08 13.16 0.18
CA PRO A 23 -0.26 13.18 0.72
C PRO A 23 -1.26 12.53 -0.24
N LEU A 24 -2.05 11.58 0.28
CA LEU A 24 -3.20 11.01 -0.41
C LEU A 24 -4.29 12.07 -0.65
N ALA A 25 -4.69 12.74 0.42
CA ALA A 25 -5.74 13.74 0.43
C ALA A 25 -5.44 14.78 1.52
N ASP A 26 -4.78 15.87 1.13
CA ASP A 26 -4.46 16.99 2.02
C ASP A 26 -5.69 17.75 2.52
N ASN A 27 -6.88 17.48 1.95
CA ASN A 27 -8.12 18.10 2.36
C ASN A 27 -9.36 17.24 2.05
N THR A 28 -10.46 17.59 2.70
CA THR A 28 -11.77 16.92 2.56
C THR A 28 -12.32 16.95 1.13
N THR A 29 -11.98 17.95 0.32
CA THR A 29 -12.45 18.04 -1.07
C THR A 29 -11.77 16.97 -1.94
N GLN A 30 -10.46 16.81 -1.80
CA GLN A 30 -9.70 15.76 -2.49
C GLN A 30 -10.18 14.37 -2.07
N LEU A 31 -10.29 14.14 -0.75
CA LEU A 31 -10.82 12.88 -0.20
C LEU A 31 -12.19 12.55 -0.80
N ARG A 32 -13.10 13.52 -0.82
CA ARG A 32 -14.45 13.34 -1.36
C ARG A 32 -14.42 12.93 -2.83
N TYR A 33 -13.57 13.54 -3.65
CA TYR A 33 -13.47 13.16 -5.06
C TYR A 33 -12.93 11.74 -5.25
N ILE A 34 -11.86 11.38 -4.53
CA ILE A 34 -11.28 10.03 -4.57
C ILE A 34 -12.35 8.99 -4.23
N PHE A 35 -13.07 9.18 -3.11
CA PHE A 35 -14.10 8.23 -2.67
C PHE A 35 -15.34 8.22 -3.55
N THR A 36 -15.70 9.36 -4.16
CA THR A 36 -16.82 9.41 -5.12
C THR A 36 -16.51 8.56 -6.35
N ILE A 37 -15.30 8.71 -6.91
CA ILE A 37 -14.86 7.95 -8.08
C ILE A 37 -14.73 6.47 -7.73
N LYS A 38 -14.04 6.14 -6.63
CA LYS A 38 -13.89 4.75 -6.16
C LYS A 38 -15.23 4.07 -5.93
N GLY A 39 -16.16 4.73 -5.22
CA GLY A 39 -17.49 4.18 -4.98
C GLY A 39 -18.33 4.00 -6.26
N GLY A 40 -18.18 4.91 -7.23
CA GLY A 40 -18.79 4.75 -8.56
C GLY A 40 -18.26 3.52 -9.31
N LEU A 41 -16.94 3.30 -9.25
CA LEU A 41 -16.30 2.12 -9.87
C LEU A 41 -16.68 0.82 -9.14
N ASP A 42 -16.74 0.83 -7.80
CA ASP A 42 -17.24 -0.31 -7.03
C ASP A 42 -18.65 -0.70 -7.47
N ALA A 43 -19.55 0.28 -7.60
CA ALA A 43 -20.92 0.05 -8.02
C ALA A 43 -21.01 -0.47 -9.46
N LEU A 44 -20.16 0.06 -10.36
CA LEU A 44 -20.10 -0.35 -11.76
C LEU A 44 -19.63 -1.81 -11.92
N PHE A 45 -18.68 -2.25 -11.09
CA PHE A 45 -18.08 -3.59 -11.17
C PHE A 45 -18.59 -4.57 -10.11
N LYS A 46 -19.69 -4.24 -9.40
CA LYS A 46 -20.22 -5.03 -8.28
C LYS A 46 -20.45 -6.53 -8.59
N ASP A 47 -20.75 -6.86 -9.84
CA ASP A 47 -21.09 -8.23 -10.29
C ASP A 47 -19.87 -8.97 -10.91
N ARG A 48 -18.68 -8.37 -10.86
CA ARG A 48 -17.43 -8.91 -11.42
C ARG A 48 -16.47 -9.30 -10.30
N ALA A 49 -16.48 -10.58 -9.93
CA ALA A 49 -15.63 -11.11 -8.86
C ALA A 49 -14.12 -11.08 -9.17
N ASP A 50 -13.75 -10.91 -10.44
CA ASP A 50 -12.37 -10.80 -10.92
C ASP A 50 -11.84 -9.35 -10.92
N VAL A 51 -12.62 -8.38 -10.46
CA VAL A 51 -12.25 -6.96 -10.43
C VAL A 51 -12.07 -6.51 -8.98
N PHE A 52 -10.93 -5.90 -8.69
CA PHE A 52 -10.63 -5.27 -7.39
C PHE A 52 -10.40 -3.78 -7.59
N ILE A 53 -11.14 -2.95 -6.85
CA ILE A 53 -11.04 -1.48 -6.88
C ILE A 53 -10.52 -0.98 -5.53
N ALA A 54 -9.34 -0.37 -5.57
CA ALA A 54 -8.74 0.27 -4.40
C ALA A 54 -8.56 1.78 -4.62
N ALA A 55 -8.38 2.50 -3.52
CA ALA A 55 -7.91 3.89 -3.51
C ALA A 55 -6.67 3.95 -2.61
N ASP A 56 -5.65 4.69 -3.05
CA ASP A 56 -4.36 4.80 -2.36
C ASP A 56 -3.68 3.48 -2.00
N LEU A 57 -3.62 2.56 -2.97
CA LEU A 57 -3.03 1.25 -2.74
C LEU A 57 -1.56 1.22 -3.19
N PHE A 58 -0.66 1.01 -2.24
CA PHE A 58 0.72 0.61 -2.53
C PHE A 58 0.77 -0.87 -2.92
N TRP A 59 0.80 -1.14 -4.23
CA TRP A 59 0.93 -2.48 -4.78
C TRP A 59 2.30 -2.67 -5.44
N TYR A 60 3.09 -3.60 -4.89
CA TYR A 60 4.40 -3.99 -5.40
C TYR A 60 4.30 -5.35 -6.11
N PRO A 61 4.11 -5.40 -7.44
CA PRO A 61 3.92 -6.65 -8.18
C PRO A 61 5.20 -7.49 -8.30
N VAL A 62 6.35 -6.89 -8.00
CA VAL A 62 7.67 -7.52 -8.01
C VAL A 62 8.34 -7.23 -6.68
N GLN A 63 9.10 -8.21 -6.19
CA GLN A 63 9.89 -8.04 -4.99
C GLN A 63 10.94 -6.95 -5.17
N LEU A 64 10.95 -5.97 -4.26
CA LEU A 64 11.94 -4.90 -4.27
C LEU A 64 13.25 -5.37 -3.63
N SER A 65 14.37 -4.86 -4.13
CA SER A 65 15.65 -4.95 -3.44
C SER A 65 15.72 -3.97 -2.27
N PRO A 66 16.57 -4.21 -1.26
CA PRO A 66 16.73 -3.29 -0.12
C PRO A 66 17.06 -1.84 -0.54
N GLU A 67 17.87 -1.65 -1.58
CA GLU A 67 18.22 -0.32 -2.11
C GLU A 67 17.00 0.42 -2.70
N GLN A 68 16.06 -0.33 -3.29
CA GLN A 68 14.82 0.23 -3.84
C GLN A 68 13.83 0.60 -2.74
N ILE A 69 13.76 -0.20 -1.67
CA ILE A 69 12.95 0.11 -0.49
C ILE A 69 13.45 1.42 0.14
N GLN A 70 14.75 1.55 0.38
CA GLN A 70 15.34 2.74 1.02
C GLN A 70 15.08 4.03 0.21
N LYS A 71 15.12 3.98 -1.13
CA LYS A 71 14.82 5.14 -1.99
C LYS A 71 13.35 5.58 -1.93
N LEU A 72 12.44 4.66 -1.61
CA LEU A 72 11.02 4.97 -1.47
C LEU A 72 10.69 5.54 -0.09
N GLU A 73 11.46 5.18 0.93
CA GLU A 73 11.32 5.72 2.29
C GLU A 73 11.88 7.15 2.44
N GLU A 74 12.81 7.57 1.57
CA GLU A 74 13.34 8.93 1.62
C GLU A 74 12.22 9.95 1.30
N PRO A 75 11.84 10.83 2.26
CA PRO A 75 10.86 11.85 1.97
C PRO A 75 11.41 12.73 0.86
N GLN A 76 10.67 12.83 -0.26
CA GLN A 76 10.99 13.77 -1.32
C GLN A 76 10.80 15.19 -0.77
N ARG A 77 11.80 15.69 -0.05
CA ARG A 77 11.87 17.06 0.44
C ARG A 77 11.87 17.98 -0.77
N GLN A 78 10.74 18.65 -0.97
CA GLN A 78 10.69 19.93 -1.66
C GLN A 78 11.18 21.03 -0.72
#